data_AF-T1GCJ9-F1
#
_entry.id   AF-T1GCJ9-F1
#
_cell.length_a   1.000
_cell.length_b   1.000
_cell.length_c   1.000
_cell.angle_alpha   90.00
_cell.angle_beta   90.00
_cell.angle_gamma   90.00
#
_symmetry.space_group_name_H-M   'P 1'
#
loop_
_entity.id
_entity.type
_entity.pdbx_description
1 polymer ?
#
loop_
_entity_poly.entity_id
_entity_poly.type
_entity_poly.pdbx_seq_one_letter_code
_entity_poly.pdbx_strand_id
1 'polypeptide(L)'
;MLRTPVYFFIIISINIQFINGLKCHMCGQYNEGGGSITPCLNYSESHANSFLKECSKPTEKFCVKYVSELSPVRDCATECTEKEVWQSKTFCCTEDGCNTANILQLSILNAFLMLFIYF
;
A
#
# COMPACT_ATOMS: atom_id res chain seq x y z
N MET A 1 17.86 -43.87 21.99
CA MET A 1 16.49 -43.41 21.68
C MET A 1 16.28 -41.95 22.14
N LEU A 2 17.10 -41.00 21.67
CA LEU A 2 16.99 -39.57 22.06
C LEU A 2 17.03 -38.58 20.88
N ARG A 3 17.10 -39.07 19.63
CA ARG A 3 17.31 -38.23 18.43
C ARG A 3 16.01 -37.73 17.79
N THR A 4 14.92 -38.47 18.00
CA THR A 4 13.56 -38.17 17.52
C THR A 4 12.90 -36.93 18.14
N PRO A 5 13.00 -36.65 19.46
CA PRO A 5 12.34 -35.47 20.03
C PRO A 5 12.96 -34.16 19.53
N VAL A 6 14.28 -34.12 19.35
CA VAL A 6 15.01 -32.92 18.88
C VAL A 6 14.61 -32.55 17.45
N TYR A 7 14.49 -33.54 16.56
CA TYR A 7 14.04 -33.30 15.18
C TYR A 7 12.63 -32.74 15.11
N PHE A 8 11.73 -33.20 15.99
CA PHE A 8 10.35 -32.72 16.05
C PHE A 8 10.28 -31.24 16.46
N PHE A 9 11.08 -30.81 17.45
CA PHE A 9 11.16 -29.41 17.86
C PHE A 9 11.76 -28.49 16.79
N ILE A 10 12.75 -28.97 16.01
CA ILE A 10 13.35 -28.21 14.90
C ILE A 10 12.35 -28.01 13.75
N ILE A 11 11.53 -29.02 13.42
CA ILE A 11 10.54 -28.91 12.34
C ILE A 11 9.42 -27.91 12.69
N ILE A 12 9.00 -27.85 13.96
CA ILE A 12 7.93 -26.94 14.40
C ILE A 12 8.38 -25.47 14.37
N SER A 13 9.64 -25.19 14.67
CA SER A 13 10.16 -23.81 14.74
C SER A 13 10.38 -23.16 13.36
N ILE A 14 10.39 -23.93 12.27
CA ILE A 14 10.59 -23.43 10.90
C ILE A 14 9.29 -22.87 10.28
N ASN A 15 8.11 -23.18 10.83
CA ASN A 15 6.82 -22.89 10.19
C ASN A 15 6.09 -21.64 10.70
N ILE A 16 6.71 -20.81 11.54
CA ILE A 16 6.10 -19.53 11.96
C ILE A 16 6.39 -18.48 10.89
N GLN A 17 5.65 -18.54 9.79
CA GLN A 17 5.58 -17.40 8.87
C GLN A 17 4.71 -16.33 9.53
N PHE A 18 5.31 -15.22 9.94
CA PHE A 18 4.57 -14.01 10.30
C PHE A 18 3.93 -13.47 9.02
N ILE A 19 2.63 -13.75 8.84
CA ILE A 19 1.81 -13.06 7.85
C ILE A 19 1.54 -11.68 8.43
N ASN A 20 2.45 -10.73 8.19
CA ASN A 20 2.19 -9.33 8.47
C ASN A 20 1.17 -8.84 7.43
N GLY A 21 0.03 -8.31 7.88
CA GLY A 21 -0.96 -7.69 7.01
C GLY A 21 -0.39 -6.42 6.37
N LEU A 22 -0.77 -6.16 5.12
CA LEU A 22 -0.42 -4.93 4.40
C LEU A 22 -0.89 -3.72 5.20
N LYS A 23 -0.06 -2.68 5.31
CA LYS A 23 -0.41 -1.43 5.98
C LYS A 23 -0.53 -0.29 4.98
N CYS A 24 -1.68 0.37 4.95
CA CYS A 24 -1.93 1.48 4.03
C CYS A 24 -2.29 2.74 4.80
N HIS A 25 -2.07 3.91 4.21
CA HIS A 25 -2.69 5.13 4.72
C HIS A 25 -4.18 5.06 4.42
N MET A 26 -5.02 5.14 5.45
CA MET A 26 -6.48 5.01 5.32
C MET A 26 -7.15 6.28 5.83
N CYS A 27 -7.89 6.95 4.96
CA CYS A 27 -8.67 8.14 5.29
C CYS A 27 -9.77 8.38 4.24
N GLY A 28 -10.83 9.05 4.67
CA GLY A 28 -11.97 9.31 3.80
C GLY A 28 -12.78 8.04 3.48
N GLN A 29 -13.78 8.18 2.62
CA GLN A 29 -14.59 7.08 2.11
C GLN A 29 -14.97 7.36 0.66
N TYR A 30 -14.82 6.36 -0.21
CA TYR A 30 -15.24 6.43 -1.60
C TYR A 30 -16.16 5.24 -1.89
N ASN A 31 -17.44 5.53 -2.11
CA ASN A 31 -18.43 4.52 -2.47
C ASN A 31 -18.74 4.64 -3.97
N GLU A 32 -18.18 3.76 -4.80
CA GLU A 32 -18.37 3.78 -6.26
C GLU A 32 -19.85 3.70 -6.70
N GLY A 33 -20.75 3.16 -5.87
CA GLY A 33 -22.19 3.08 -6.15
C GLY A 33 -23.09 4.05 -5.36
N GLY A 34 -22.52 4.84 -4.44
CA GLY A 34 -23.29 5.67 -3.50
C GLY A 34 -23.29 7.17 -3.80
N GLY A 35 -22.43 7.64 -4.71
CA GLY A 35 -22.32 9.05 -5.09
C GLY A 35 -21.73 9.99 -4.03
N SER A 36 -21.46 9.51 -2.81
CA SER A 36 -20.86 10.30 -1.74
C SER A 36 -19.36 10.03 -1.62
N ILE A 37 -18.57 11.10 -1.63
CA ILE A 37 -17.14 11.07 -1.32
C ILE A 37 -16.93 11.82 -0.01
N THR A 38 -16.30 11.17 0.98
CA THR A 38 -15.81 11.86 2.18
C THR A 38 -14.30 12.07 2.01
N PRO A 39 -13.84 13.31 1.77
CA PRO A 39 -12.43 13.57 1.48
C PRO A 39 -11.54 13.50 2.72
N CYS A 40 -10.27 13.17 2.51
CA CYS A 40 -9.21 13.30 3.53
C CYS A 40 -8.77 14.76 3.69
N LEU A 41 -9.46 15.55 4.52
CA LEU A 41 -9.10 16.96 4.71
C LEU A 41 -7.89 17.18 5.64
N ASN A 42 -7.63 16.23 6.56
CA ASN A 42 -6.60 16.36 7.60
C ASN A 42 -5.35 15.53 7.31
N TYR A 43 -5.19 15.03 6.09
CA TYR A 43 -4.01 14.26 5.73
C TYR A 43 -2.87 15.20 5.33
N SER A 44 -1.76 15.14 6.07
CA SER A 44 -0.49 15.77 5.71
C SER A 44 0.65 14.76 5.87
N GLU A 45 1.76 14.98 5.17
CA GLU A 45 2.95 14.12 5.30
C GLU A 45 3.49 14.10 6.74
N SER A 46 3.42 15.23 7.45
CA SER A 46 3.82 15.34 8.86
C SER A 46 2.97 14.49 9.82
N HIS A 47 1.74 14.12 9.43
CA HIS A 47 0.86 13.26 10.22
C HIS A 47 0.56 11.93 9.52
N ALA A 48 1.29 11.56 8.46
CA ALA A 48 0.97 10.38 7.65
C ALA A 48 0.90 9.09 8.50
N ASN A 49 1.79 8.96 9.48
CA ASN A 49 1.84 7.81 10.39
C ASN A 49 0.56 7.58 11.20
N SER A 50 -0.22 8.62 11.54
CA SER A 50 -1.48 8.43 12.26
C SER A 50 -2.58 7.83 11.39
N PHE A 51 -2.40 7.87 10.07
CA PHE A 51 -3.30 7.28 9.08
C PHE A 51 -2.82 5.91 8.60
N LEU A 52 -1.60 5.50 8.92
CA LEU A 52 -1.07 4.19 8.55
C LEU A 52 -1.74 3.10 9.41
N LYS A 53 -2.55 2.26 8.76
CA LYS A 53 -3.34 1.23 9.43
C LYS A 53 -3.17 -0.09 8.68
N GLU A 54 -3.25 -1.19 9.42
CA GLU A 54 -3.28 -2.53 8.84
C GLU A 54 -4.61 -2.76 8.11
N CYS A 55 -4.54 -3.29 6.90
CA CYS A 55 -5.70 -3.65 6.10
C CYS A 55 -6.53 -4.70 6.85
N SER A 56 -7.86 -4.53 6.82
CA SER A 56 -8.77 -5.32 7.66
C SER A 56 -8.98 -6.73 7.11
N LYS A 57 -8.82 -6.93 5.80
CA LYS A 57 -9.04 -8.23 5.16
C LYS A 57 -7.73 -8.81 4.65
N PRO A 58 -7.49 -10.12 4.83
CA PRO A 58 -6.30 -10.79 4.29
C PRO A 58 -6.28 -10.83 2.75
N THR A 59 -7.43 -10.61 2.10
CA THR A 59 -7.54 -10.52 0.65
C THR A 59 -7.18 -9.14 0.11
N GLU A 60 -7.06 -8.12 0.96
CA GLU A 60 -6.64 -6.77 0.58
C GLU A 60 -5.13 -6.77 0.34
N LYS A 61 -4.74 -6.64 -0.94
CA LYS A 61 -3.35 -6.73 -1.41
C LYS A 61 -2.82 -5.40 -1.95
N PHE A 62 -3.68 -4.38 -2.02
CA PHE A 62 -3.35 -3.10 -2.61
C PHE A 62 -3.68 -1.95 -1.66
N CYS A 63 -2.77 -1.00 -1.56
CA CYS A 63 -3.06 0.35 -1.10
C CYS A 63 -3.54 1.17 -2.29
N VAL A 64 -4.65 1.86 -2.11
CA VAL A 64 -5.30 2.68 -3.13
C VAL A 64 -5.22 4.14 -2.73
N LYS A 65 -5.00 5.01 -3.72
CA LYS A 65 -5.19 6.44 -3.59
C LYS A 65 -6.06 6.93 -4.74
N TYR A 66 -7.26 7.38 -4.41
CA TYR A 66 -8.13 8.10 -5.32
C TYR A 66 -7.88 9.60 -5.16
N VAL A 67 -7.66 10.30 -6.26
CA VAL A 67 -7.49 11.76 -6.29
C VAL A 67 -8.49 12.33 -7.28
N SER A 68 -9.42 13.13 -6.78
CA SER A 68 -10.27 14.02 -7.59
C SER A 68 -9.97 15.48 -7.21
N GLU A 69 -10.49 16.46 -7.96
CA GLU A 69 -10.05 17.88 -7.91
C GLU A 69 -9.81 18.45 -6.51
N LEU A 70 -10.57 18.02 -5.49
CA LEU A 70 -10.38 18.44 -4.09
C LEU A 70 -10.57 17.31 -3.06
N SER A 71 -10.64 16.06 -3.51
CA SER A 71 -11.11 14.95 -2.66
C SER A 71 -10.19 13.74 -2.76
N PRO A 72 -9.00 13.78 -2.14
CA PRO A 72 -8.20 12.59 -2.00
C PRO A 72 -8.85 11.62 -1.02
N VAL A 73 -8.90 10.34 -1.39
CA VAL A 73 -9.33 9.23 -0.54
C VAL A 73 -8.26 8.15 -0.61
N ARG A 74 -7.98 7.50 0.52
CA ARG A 74 -6.98 6.44 0.60
C ARG A 74 -7.55 5.25 1.36
N ASP A 75 -7.35 4.05 0.83
CA ASP A 75 -7.93 2.84 1.41
C ASP A 75 -7.14 1.58 1.00
N CYS A 76 -7.51 0.44 1.58
CA CYS A 76 -7.08 -0.88 1.15
C CYS A 76 -8.06 -1.46 0.11
N ALA A 77 -7.57 -2.29 -0.82
CA ALA A 77 -8.41 -2.98 -1.78
C ALA A 77 -7.91 -4.40 -2.10
N THR A 78 -8.85 -5.28 -2.44
CA THR A 78 -8.56 -6.64 -2.91
C THR A 78 -8.08 -6.66 -4.36
N GLU A 79 -8.64 -5.76 -5.17
CA GLU A 79 -8.31 -5.56 -6.57
C GLU A 79 -8.20 -4.05 -6.81
N CYS A 80 -7.23 -3.64 -7.61
CA CYS A 80 -7.04 -2.24 -7.94
C CYS A 80 -6.55 -2.13 -9.39
N THR A 81 -7.18 -1.24 -10.15
CA THR A 81 -6.76 -0.90 -11.51
C THR A 81 -6.57 0.61 -11.57
N GLU A 82 -5.38 1.02 -12.02
CA GLU A 82 -5.11 2.43 -12.23
C GLU A 82 -5.98 2.95 -13.38
N LYS A 83 -6.67 4.06 -13.13
CA LYS A 83 -7.59 4.67 -14.09
C LYS A 83 -7.53 6.18 -13.97
N GLU A 84 -7.68 6.84 -15.11
CA GLU A 84 -7.82 8.29 -15.21
C GLU A 84 -9.12 8.60 -15.96
N VAL A 85 -10.07 9.24 -15.27
CA VAL A 85 -11.42 9.51 -15.77
C VAL A 85 -11.81 10.91 -15.34
N TRP A 86 -12.04 11.82 -16.30
CA TRP A 86 -12.54 13.19 -16.06
C TRP A 86 -11.90 13.85 -14.82
N GLN A 87 -10.58 14.00 -14.83
CA GLN A 87 -9.75 14.61 -13.77
C GLN A 87 -9.65 13.85 -12.45
N SER A 88 -10.20 12.63 -12.38
CA SER A 88 -10.02 11.72 -11.26
C SER A 88 -9.00 10.64 -11.61
N LYS A 89 -8.06 10.36 -10.69
CA LYS A 89 -7.01 9.37 -10.85
C LYS A 89 -7.03 8.37 -9.71
N THR A 90 -6.90 7.09 -10.04
CA THR A 90 -6.72 5.99 -9.08
C THR A 90 -5.29 5.48 -9.20
N PHE A 91 -4.57 5.41 -8.07
CA PHE A 91 -3.23 4.83 -7.96
C PHE A 91 -3.27 3.57 -7.11
N CYS A 92 -2.48 2.57 -7.51
CA CYS A 92 -2.45 1.26 -6.86
C CYS A 92 -1.00 0.88 -6.53
N CYS A 93 -0.76 0.39 -5.33
CA CYS A 93 0.57 -0.11 -4.94
C CYS A 93 0.44 -1.20 -3.86
N THR A 94 1.49 -2.00 -3.63
CA THR A 94 1.42 -3.23 -2.82
C THR A 94 2.41 -3.24 -1.64
N GLU A 95 3.01 -2.09 -1.32
CA GLU A 95 4.00 -1.95 -0.25
C GLU A 95 3.40 -1.15 0.92
N ASP A 96 3.89 -1.39 2.14
CA ASP A 96 3.42 -0.68 3.31
C ASP A 96 3.57 0.85 3.14
N GLY A 97 2.47 1.60 3.28
CA GLY A 97 2.44 3.06 3.25
C GLY A 97 2.71 3.69 1.87
N CYS A 98 2.74 2.91 0.79
CA CYS A 98 3.10 3.40 -0.55
C CYS A 98 2.12 4.45 -1.12
N ASN A 99 0.89 4.50 -0.61
CA ASN A 99 -0.15 5.44 -1.04
C ASN A 99 -0.03 6.86 -0.42
N THR A 100 1.14 7.21 0.11
CA THR A 100 1.44 8.53 0.69
C THR A 100 1.55 9.63 -0.37
N ALA A 101 2.41 9.42 -1.36
CA ALA A 101 2.97 10.48 -2.20
C ALA A 101 1.96 11.09 -3.17
N ASN A 102 2.04 12.41 -3.35
CA ASN A 102 1.55 13.08 -4.57
C ASN A 102 2.63 12.89 -5.65
N ILE A 103 2.21 12.30 -6.76
CA ILE A 103 2.93 12.03 -8.01
C ILE A 103 4.28 12.78 -8.13
N LEU A 104 5.37 12.08 -7.82
CA LEU A 104 6.65 12.30 -8.50
C LEU A 104 7.22 10.93 -8.83
N GLN A 105 6.89 10.47 -10.04
CA GLN A 105 7.39 9.22 -10.60
C GLN A 105 8.85 9.41 -11.01
N LEU A 106 9.77 9.43 -10.03
CA LEU A 106 11.20 9.33 -10.30
C LEU A 106 11.50 7.89 -10.71
N SER A 107 11.52 7.65 -12.02
CA SER A 107 12.06 6.41 -12.59
C SER A 107 13.55 6.32 -12.27
N ILE A 108 13.89 5.54 -11.23
CA ILE A 108 15.26 5.31 -10.75
C ILE A 108 16.12 4.63 -11.83
N LEU A 109 15.49 4.00 -12.84
CA LEU A 109 16.17 3.31 -13.93
C LEU A 109 17.03 4.26 -14.79
N ASN A 110 16.63 5.53 -14.94
CA ASN A 110 17.38 6.52 -15.72
C ASN A 110 18.61 7.07 -14.98
N ALA A 111 18.67 6.98 -13.65
CA ALA A 111 19.82 7.44 -12.88
C ALA A 111 21.01 6.46 -13.01
N PHE A 112 20.74 5.16 -13.10
CA PHE A 112 21.80 4.15 -13.30
C PHE A 112 22.41 4.21 -14.70
N LEU A 113 21.61 4.46 -15.75
CA LEU A 113 22.12 4.52 -17.12
C LEU A 113 23.13 5.67 -17.32
N MET A 114 22.93 6.80 -16.65
CA MET A 114 23.83 7.95 -16.71
C MET A 114 25.17 7.70 -16.01
N LEU A 115 25.22 6.81 -15.01
CA LEU A 115 26.47 6.43 -14.33
C LEU A 115 27.34 5.51 -15.19
N PHE A 116 26.73 4.60 -15.97
CA PHE A 116 27.47 3.68 -16.84
C PHE A 116 28.03 4.33 -18.11
N ILE A 117 27.53 5.50 -18.52
CA ILE A 117 28.08 6.24 -19.67
C ILE A 117 29.35 7.01 -19.28
N TYR A 118 29.52 7.30 -17.99
CA TYR A 118 30.65 8.07 -17.45
C TYR A 118 31.78 7.21 -16.86
N PHE A 119 31.60 5.88 -16.78
CA PHE A 119 32.63 4.92 -16.35
C PHE A 119 33.08 4.02 -17.50
#